data_AF-A0A8E2JA35-F1
#
_entry.id   AF-A0A8E2JA35-F1
#
_cell.length_a   1.000
_cell.length_b   1.000
_cell.length_c   1.000
_cell.angle_alpha   90.00
_cell.angle_beta   90.00
_cell.angle_gamma   90.00
#
_symmetry.space_group_name_H-M   'P 1'
#
loop_
_entity.id
_entity.type
_entity.pdbx_description
1 polymer ?
#
loop_
_entity_poly.entity_id
_entity_poly.type
_entity_poly.pdbx_seq_one_letter_code
_entity_poly.pdbx_strand_id
1 'polypeptide(L)'
;MMLMNVLFFLTLANSLVIRNTPAVITTETNTNPACILKGNSDLYGLGIRLGIYFQWISSSLANNFLHDPDEVLGALDANGIFVLALFCALVKTTISSSLDSLEAIILLRICFGYYCTVLSLGGNRVRIDEWKGKRNVPVSFLGFVARLGLLIGLVVYNIWFWFQGLEALSTQSECVRYVFIWCRGSIPGHALGFYRGLACIEVIWMFVVLMNTFIGPGYKELRNIASTRLRITRGKKRRPRLAPIFSWTSFNLPLKELKDIVGLKDSTSKESIEYDYSYAGFDVTTWLDPVKRSNGYYSELTAWCTIMAIYILWTIIGVELTLYWNGVSGVYELNSTGQFIPFVTGVVGLVRMLHLLLLDRTKKLTKFQAWAKEYLETVPSEGRVPVPPRAPVPPSISMGQMAHRIRAAASQQHKPASQNCETEPLSRE
;
A
#
# COMPACT_ATOMS: atom_id res chain seq x y z
N MET A 1 -10.80 2.70 0.68
CA MET A 1 -10.00 3.41 1.70
C MET A 1 -10.76 3.50 3.03
N MET A 2 -11.92 4.17 3.11
CA MET A 2 -12.75 4.16 4.33
C MET A 2 -13.17 2.76 4.80
N LEU A 3 -13.47 1.84 3.88
CA LEU A 3 -13.91 0.49 4.25
C LEU A 3 -12.83 -0.33 4.99
N MET A 4 -11.53 -0.14 4.69
CA MET A 4 -10.46 -0.86 5.42
C MET A 4 -10.25 -0.30 6.82
N ASN A 5 -10.40 1.02 7.00
CA ASN A 5 -10.39 1.62 8.33
C ASN A 5 -11.59 1.13 9.13
N VAL A 6 -12.78 1.08 8.53
CA VAL A 6 -13.98 0.54 9.18
C VAL A 6 -13.83 -0.94 9.52
N LEU A 7 -13.25 -1.77 8.65
CA LEU A 7 -13.01 -3.18 8.96
C LEU A 7 -11.97 -3.35 10.07
N PHE A 8 -10.87 -2.59 10.07
CA PHE A 8 -9.91 -2.57 11.17
C PHE A 8 -10.57 -2.14 12.50
N PHE A 9 -11.39 -1.09 12.49
CA PHE A 9 -12.16 -0.67 13.66
C PHE A 9 -13.25 -1.68 14.05
N LEU A 10 -13.84 -2.42 13.11
CA LEU A 10 -14.79 -3.49 13.40
C LEU A 10 -14.10 -4.74 13.97
N THR A 11 -12.85 -5.03 13.58
CA THR A 11 -12.04 -6.08 14.24
C THR A 11 -11.68 -5.71 15.67
N LEU A 12 -11.45 -4.41 15.94
CA LEU A 12 -11.24 -3.90 17.31
C LEU A 12 -12.56 -3.87 18.12
N ALA A 13 -13.67 -3.47 17.50
CA ALA A 13 -14.98 -3.36 18.16
C ALA A 13 -15.64 -4.73 18.42
N ASN A 14 -15.43 -5.74 17.57
CA ASN A 14 -15.97 -7.09 17.79
C ASN A 14 -15.28 -7.84 18.93
N SER A 15 -14.10 -7.39 19.40
CA SER A 15 -13.50 -7.86 20.66
C SER A 15 -14.34 -7.51 21.89
N LEU A 16 -15.31 -6.59 21.79
CA LEU A 16 -16.19 -6.19 22.89
C LEU A 16 -17.50 -7.00 22.94
N VAL A 17 -17.79 -7.83 21.94
CA VAL A 17 -18.93 -8.76 22.00
C VAL A 17 -18.46 -10.05 22.70
N ILE A 18 -18.11 -9.89 23.97
CA ILE A 18 -17.91 -10.99 24.91
C ILE A 18 -19.29 -11.62 25.12
N ARG A 19 -19.60 -12.67 24.35
CA ARG A 19 -20.73 -13.53 24.68
C ARG A 19 -20.29 -14.32 25.91
N ASN A 20 -20.90 -14.02 27.05
CA ASN A 20 -20.74 -14.74 28.33
C ASN A 20 -21.01 -16.24 28.12
N THR A 21 -19.99 -16.96 27.70
CA THR A 21 -19.90 -18.40 27.88
C THR A 21 -19.10 -18.58 29.17
N PRO A 22 -19.61 -19.34 30.16
CA PRO A 22 -18.84 -19.61 31.35
C PRO A 22 -17.58 -20.34 30.92
N ALA A 23 -16.44 -19.64 30.98
CA ALA A 23 -15.15 -20.24 30.81
C ALA A 23 -14.96 -21.22 31.97
N VAL A 24 -14.98 -22.51 31.66
CA VAL A 24 -14.34 -23.50 32.54
C VAL A 24 -12.85 -23.17 32.46
N ILE A 25 -12.37 -22.40 33.44
CA ILE A 25 -10.96 -22.10 33.63
C ILE A 25 -10.37 -23.36 34.26
N THR A 26 -9.96 -24.33 33.43
CA THR A 26 -8.89 -25.23 33.81
C THR A 26 -7.59 -24.50 33.53
N THR A 27 -6.99 -23.93 34.57
CA THR A 27 -5.58 -23.53 34.57
C THR A 27 -4.71 -24.79 34.50
N GLU A 28 -4.68 -25.43 33.33
CA GLU A 28 -3.61 -26.36 33.01
C GLU A 28 -2.43 -25.55 32.53
N THR A 29 -1.51 -25.29 33.46
CA THR A 29 -0.13 -25.06 33.07
C THR A 29 0.33 -26.35 32.39
N ASN A 30 0.61 -26.30 31.09
CA ASN A 30 1.23 -27.37 30.32
C ASN A 30 2.63 -27.67 30.92
N THR A 31 2.64 -28.37 32.04
CA THR A 31 3.82 -28.95 32.69
C THR A 31 4.10 -30.35 32.15
N ASN A 32 3.24 -30.85 31.25
CA ASN A 32 3.43 -32.13 30.58
C ASN A 32 4.39 -31.95 29.39
N PRO A 33 5.60 -32.56 29.40
CA PRO A 33 6.55 -32.48 28.28
C PRO A 33 5.98 -33.03 26.96
N ALA A 34 4.87 -33.78 27.02
CA ALA A 34 4.13 -34.29 25.86
C ALA A 34 3.45 -33.20 25.01
N CYS A 35 3.32 -31.96 25.50
CA CYS A 35 2.64 -30.88 24.76
C CYS A 35 3.57 -29.95 23.95
N ILE A 36 4.88 -30.21 23.97
CA ILE A 36 5.88 -29.47 23.21
C ILE A 36 5.77 -29.86 21.73
N LEU A 37 5.31 -28.93 20.89
CA LEU A 37 5.24 -29.15 19.44
C LEU A 37 6.63 -28.99 18.84
N LYS A 38 7.12 -30.02 18.14
CA LYS A 38 8.29 -29.89 17.28
C LYS A 38 7.85 -29.23 15.97
N GLY A 39 8.20 -27.97 15.78
CA GLY A 39 7.76 -27.22 14.62
C GLY A 39 8.56 -27.52 13.36
N ASN A 40 7.93 -27.35 12.20
CA ASN A 40 8.62 -27.49 10.93
C ASN A 40 9.44 -26.23 10.58
N SER A 41 10.76 -26.33 10.76
CA SER A 41 11.69 -25.23 10.51
C SER A 41 11.75 -24.79 9.04
N ASP A 42 11.35 -25.65 8.09
CA ASP A 42 11.34 -25.34 6.66
C ASP A 42 10.07 -24.62 6.20
N LEU A 43 9.03 -24.56 7.04
CA LEU A 43 7.79 -23.84 6.74
C LEU A 43 7.77 -22.43 7.35
N TYR A 44 8.20 -22.31 8.61
CA TYR A 44 8.14 -21.05 9.36
C TYR A 44 9.31 -20.92 10.36
N GLY A 45 10.45 -21.54 10.07
CA GLY A 45 11.67 -21.35 10.85
C GLY A 45 12.12 -19.89 10.90
N LEU A 46 13.09 -19.62 11.77
CA LEU A 46 13.53 -18.26 12.08
C LEU A 46 13.93 -17.48 10.82
N GLY A 47 14.66 -18.10 9.90
CA GLY A 47 15.12 -17.41 8.68
C GLY A 47 13.99 -17.03 7.74
N ILE A 48 12.97 -17.90 7.65
CA ILE A 48 11.75 -17.64 6.87
C ILE A 48 10.99 -16.46 7.49
N ARG A 49 10.75 -16.51 8.80
CA ARG A 49 10.02 -15.44 9.51
C ARG A 49 10.72 -14.09 9.40
N LEU A 50 12.01 -14.02 9.75
CA LEU A 50 12.79 -12.78 9.66
C LEU A 50 12.87 -12.25 8.22
N GLY A 51 13.10 -13.14 7.25
CA GLY A 51 13.10 -12.78 5.84
C GLY A 51 11.79 -12.12 5.40
N ILE A 52 10.66 -12.71 5.78
CA ILE A 52 9.32 -12.17 5.51
C ILE A 52 9.10 -10.83 6.22
N TYR A 53 9.53 -10.68 7.47
CA TYR A 53 9.37 -9.43 8.21
C TYR A 53 10.15 -8.29 7.57
N PHE A 54 11.40 -8.54 7.17
CA PHE A 54 12.19 -7.56 6.42
C PHE A 54 11.56 -7.25 5.06
N GLN A 55 11.01 -8.26 4.38
CA GLN A 55 10.32 -8.10 3.12
C GLN A 55 9.06 -7.23 3.26
N TRP A 56 8.27 -7.40 4.34
CA TRP A 56 7.11 -6.55 4.64
C TRP A 56 7.51 -5.10 4.87
N ILE A 57 8.56 -4.86 5.66
CA ILE A 57 9.06 -3.51 5.92
C ILE A 57 9.54 -2.87 4.62
N SER A 58 10.39 -3.58 3.87
CA SER A 58 10.95 -3.16 2.59
C SER A 58 9.87 -2.78 1.58
N SER A 59 8.86 -3.64 1.41
CA SER A 59 7.77 -3.43 0.45
C SER A 59 6.79 -2.35 0.91
N SER A 60 6.58 -2.20 2.22
CA SER A 60 5.81 -1.09 2.78
C SER A 60 6.49 0.25 2.48
N LEU A 61 7.81 0.31 2.65
CA LEU A 61 8.60 1.50 2.32
C LEU A 61 8.54 1.80 0.81
N ALA A 62 8.71 0.78 -0.04
CA ALA A 62 8.62 0.93 -1.48
C ALA A 62 7.25 1.48 -1.93
N ASN A 63 6.15 0.89 -1.45
CA ASN A 63 4.79 1.28 -1.83
C ASN A 63 4.41 2.72 -1.46
N ASN A 64 5.03 3.28 -0.40
CA ASN A 64 4.65 4.57 0.16
C ASN A 64 5.65 5.70 -0.15
N PHE A 65 6.92 5.39 -0.34
CA PHE A 65 7.99 6.40 -0.44
C PHE A 65 8.83 6.31 -1.71
N LEU A 66 8.79 5.20 -2.45
CA LEU A 66 9.55 5.05 -3.67
C LEU A 66 8.72 5.53 -4.87
N HIS A 67 9.32 6.37 -5.71
CA HIS A 67 8.65 6.93 -6.89
C HIS A 67 8.94 6.16 -8.18
N ASP A 68 9.88 5.21 -8.13
CA ASP A 68 10.26 4.40 -9.28
C ASP A 68 9.27 3.22 -9.46
N PRO A 69 8.47 3.19 -10.53
CA PRO A 69 7.48 2.15 -10.75
C PRO A 69 8.09 0.76 -10.95
N ASP A 70 9.28 0.66 -11.54
CA ASP A 70 9.88 -0.64 -11.89
C ASP A 70 10.37 -1.37 -10.64
N GLU A 71 10.98 -0.63 -9.71
CA GLU A 71 11.39 -1.17 -8.40
C GLU A 71 10.19 -1.60 -7.55
N VAL A 72 9.10 -0.82 -7.58
CA VAL A 72 7.87 -1.19 -6.86
C VAL A 72 7.22 -2.43 -7.48
N LEU A 73 7.16 -2.53 -8.82
CA LEU A 73 6.66 -3.72 -9.50
C LEU A 73 7.49 -4.96 -9.15
N GLY A 74 8.83 -4.84 -9.17
CA GLY A 74 9.73 -5.92 -8.76
C GLY A 74 9.49 -6.39 -7.32
N ALA A 75 9.28 -5.45 -6.39
CA ALA A 75 8.94 -5.79 -5.00
C ALA A 75 7.57 -6.51 -4.90
N LEU A 76 6.57 -6.06 -5.66
CA LEU A 76 5.26 -6.72 -5.69
C LEU A 76 5.33 -8.15 -6.24
N ASP A 77 6.09 -8.38 -7.30
CA ASP A 77 6.22 -9.70 -7.92
C ASP A 77 6.99 -10.66 -7.00
N ALA A 78 8.08 -10.21 -6.38
CA ALA A 78 8.80 -10.98 -5.37
C ALA A 78 7.87 -11.41 -4.22
N ASN A 79 7.09 -10.48 -3.67
CA ASN A 79 6.10 -10.79 -2.63
C ASN A 79 5.05 -11.79 -3.10
N GLY A 80 4.55 -11.63 -4.33
CA GLY A 80 3.58 -12.55 -4.91
C GLY A 80 4.13 -13.98 -5.00
N ILE A 81 5.38 -14.14 -5.44
CA ILE A 81 6.05 -15.44 -5.52
C ILE A 81 6.23 -16.06 -4.14
N PHE A 82 6.68 -15.28 -3.15
CA PHE A 82 6.84 -15.78 -1.78
C PHE A 82 5.51 -16.27 -1.18
N VAL A 83 4.45 -15.48 -1.33
CA VAL A 83 3.12 -15.87 -0.82
C VAL A 83 2.57 -17.07 -1.57
N LEU A 84 2.78 -17.15 -2.89
CA LEU A 84 2.38 -18.31 -3.68
C LEU A 84 3.10 -19.57 -3.19
N ALA A 85 4.42 -19.49 -2.98
CA ALA A 85 5.22 -20.61 -2.49
C ALA A 85 4.75 -21.06 -1.09
N LEU A 86 4.52 -20.13 -0.17
CA LEU A 86 3.99 -20.44 1.17
C LEU A 86 2.60 -21.06 1.11
N PHE A 87 1.72 -20.55 0.24
CA PHE A 87 0.38 -21.10 0.08
C PHE A 87 0.39 -22.50 -0.55
N CYS A 88 1.23 -22.73 -1.56
CA CYS A 88 1.43 -24.06 -2.12
C CYS A 88 2.00 -25.03 -1.09
N ALA A 89 2.96 -24.59 -0.28
CA ALA A 89 3.52 -25.39 0.81
C ALA A 89 2.43 -25.74 1.83
N LEU A 90 1.66 -24.75 2.29
CA LEU A 90 0.51 -24.92 3.18
C LEU A 90 -0.45 -26.00 2.64
N VAL A 91 -0.99 -25.81 1.43
CA VAL A 91 -1.93 -26.76 0.82
C VAL A 91 -1.31 -28.16 0.68
N LYS A 92 -0.07 -28.26 0.21
CA LYS A 92 0.63 -29.55 0.06
C LYS A 92 0.75 -30.27 1.40
N THR A 93 1.19 -29.56 2.44
CA THR A 93 1.38 -30.14 3.79
C THR A 93 0.07 -30.50 4.48
N THR A 94 -1.01 -29.75 4.20
CA THR A 94 -2.37 -30.07 4.64
C THR A 94 -2.87 -31.37 4.00
N ILE A 95 -2.67 -31.54 2.69
CA ILE A 95 -3.10 -32.75 1.96
C ILE A 95 -2.28 -33.97 2.38
N SER A 96 -0.99 -33.82 2.69
CA SER A 96 -0.16 -34.90 3.19
C SER A 96 -0.39 -35.25 4.67
N SER A 97 -1.35 -34.59 5.33
CA SER A 97 -1.67 -34.77 6.76
C SER A 97 -0.43 -34.62 7.66
N SER A 98 0.54 -33.82 7.24
CA SER A 98 1.82 -33.63 7.93
C SER A 98 1.91 -32.27 8.62
N LEU A 99 0.80 -31.54 8.67
CA LEU A 99 0.72 -30.17 9.16
C LEU A 99 -0.15 -30.13 10.42
N ASP A 100 0.37 -29.61 11.53
CA ASP A 100 -0.44 -29.37 12.71
C ASP A 100 -1.33 -28.12 12.53
N SER A 101 -2.50 -28.13 13.17
CA SER A 101 -3.42 -27.00 13.18
C SER A 101 -2.75 -25.66 13.56
N LEU A 102 -1.79 -25.66 14.48
CA LEU A 102 -1.05 -24.48 14.91
C LEU A 102 -0.13 -23.95 13.81
N GLU A 103 0.51 -24.85 13.08
CA GLU A 103 1.39 -24.51 11.94
C GLU A 103 0.57 -23.86 10.82
N ALA A 104 -0.60 -24.41 10.53
CA ALA A 104 -1.54 -23.83 9.57
C ALA A 104 -1.97 -22.40 9.97
N ILE A 105 -2.22 -22.15 11.25
CA ILE A 105 -2.56 -20.81 11.77
C ILE A 105 -1.42 -19.83 11.54
N ILE A 106 -0.18 -20.23 11.83
CA ILE A 106 1.02 -19.40 11.63
C ILE A 106 1.19 -19.06 10.14
N LEU A 107 1.11 -20.07 9.26
CA LEU A 107 1.25 -19.88 7.82
C LEU A 107 0.14 -19.00 7.25
N LEU A 108 -1.11 -19.22 7.66
CA LEU A 108 -2.23 -18.36 7.25
C LEU A 108 -2.01 -16.92 7.69
N ARG A 109 -1.59 -16.71 8.94
CA ARG A 109 -1.32 -15.38 9.48
C ARG A 109 -0.24 -14.65 8.69
N ILE A 110 0.83 -15.36 8.32
CA ILE A 110 1.90 -14.84 7.47
C ILE A 110 1.34 -14.49 6.07
N CYS A 111 0.59 -15.38 5.43
CA CYS A 111 0.00 -15.10 4.12
C CYS A 111 -0.91 -13.87 4.13
N PHE A 112 -1.83 -13.74 5.09
CA PHE A 112 -2.69 -12.55 5.22
C PHE A 112 -1.92 -11.28 5.58
N GLY A 113 -0.80 -11.41 6.31
CA GLY A 113 0.15 -10.34 6.55
C GLY A 113 0.57 -9.64 5.25
N TYR A 114 0.96 -10.41 4.23
CA TYR A 114 1.28 -9.86 2.91
C TYR A 114 0.10 -9.13 2.26
N TYR A 115 -1.09 -9.72 2.28
CA TYR A 115 -2.28 -9.16 1.63
C TYR A 115 -2.82 -7.90 2.26
N CYS A 116 -2.71 -7.75 3.57
CA CYS A 116 -3.23 -6.57 4.26
C CYS A 116 -2.25 -5.40 4.21
N THR A 117 -0.95 -5.68 4.06
CA THR A 117 0.11 -4.66 4.18
C THR A 117 0.71 -4.27 2.84
N VAL A 118 1.27 -5.22 2.11
CA VAL A 118 2.23 -4.93 1.02
C VAL A 118 1.75 -5.35 -0.36
N LEU A 119 0.92 -6.38 -0.48
CA LEU A 119 0.43 -6.84 -1.78
C LEU A 119 -0.67 -5.90 -2.28
N SER A 120 -0.52 -5.42 -3.53
CA SER A 120 -1.58 -4.65 -4.21
C SER A 120 -2.10 -5.45 -5.40
N LEU A 121 -3.41 -5.64 -5.51
CA LEU A 121 -4.00 -6.37 -6.64
C LEU A 121 -3.77 -5.63 -7.97
N GLY A 122 -4.20 -4.37 -8.05
CA GLY A 122 -4.11 -3.54 -9.26
C GLY A 122 -3.27 -2.27 -9.07
N GLY A 123 -2.26 -2.30 -8.19
CA GLY A 123 -1.44 -1.12 -7.87
C GLY A 123 -2.15 -0.04 -7.05
N ASN A 124 -3.40 -0.25 -6.64
CA ASN A 124 -4.22 0.70 -5.87
C ASN A 124 -3.61 1.13 -4.52
N ARG A 125 -2.63 0.39 -4.00
CA ARG A 125 -1.94 0.69 -2.74
C ARG A 125 -0.55 1.29 -2.94
N VAL A 126 -0.11 1.43 -4.19
CA VAL A 126 1.15 2.08 -4.52
C VAL A 126 0.86 3.55 -4.73
N ARG A 127 1.60 4.41 -4.02
CA ARG A 127 1.51 5.86 -4.18
C ARG A 127 2.72 6.34 -4.95
N ILE A 128 2.51 6.67 -6.23
CA ILE A 128 3.51 7.42 -7.02
C ILE A 128 3.05 8.88 -7.06
N ASP A 129 3.85 9.78 -6.49
CA ASP A 129 3.68 11.21 -6.67
C ASP A 129 3.99 11.58 -8.13
N GLU A 130 2.95 11.84 -8.92
CA GLU A 130 3.09 12.59 -10.17
C GLU A 130 2.38 13.94 -10.01
N TRP A 131 3.17 15.01 -10.06
CA TRP A 131 2.75 16.41 -10.21
C TRP A 131 1.84 16.65 -11.45
N LYS A 132 1.53 15.60 -12.23
CA LYS A 132 0.76 15.63 -13.49
C LYS A 132 -0.48 14.70 -13.50
N GLY A 133 -0.87 14.12 -12.38
CA GLY A 133 -2.11 13.36 -12.25
C GLY A 133 -1.88 11.89 -11.93
N LYS A 134 -2.62 11.40 -10.93
CA LYS A 134 -2.56 10.02 -10.41
C LYS A 134 -2.63 8.99 -11.55
N ARG A 135 -1.52 8.32 -11.85
CA ARG A 135 -1.56 7.03 -12.55
C ARG A 135 -1.26 5.92 -11.55
N ASN A 136 -2.13 4.91 -11.54
CA ASN A 136 -1.83 3.63 -10.91
C ASN A 136 -0.60 3.04 -11.61
N VAL A 137 0.25 2.36 -10.84
CA VAL A 137 1.35 1.59 -11.42
C VAL A 137 0.79 0.57 -12.40
N PRO A 138 1.29 0.50 -13.65
CA PRO A 138 0.77 -0.40 -14.65
C PRO A 138 1.13 -1.84 -14.28
N VAL A 139 0.21 -2.51 -13.59
CA VAL A 139 0.30 -3.94 -13.31
C VAL A 139 -0.08 -4.72 -14.56
N SER A 140 0.71 -5.73 -14.93
CA SER A 140 0.39 -6.62 -16.04
C SER A 140 -0.92 -7.38 -15.78
N PHE A 141 -1.69 -7.67 -16.83
CA PHE A 141 -2.95 -8.41 -16.69
C PHE A 141 -2.72 -9.78 -16.04
N LEU A 142 -1.68 -10.51 -16.47
CA LEU A 142 -1.31 -11.79 -15.89
C LEU A 142 -0.94 -11.65 -14.40
N GLY A 143 -0.15 -10.64 -14.05
CA GLY A 143 0.22 -10.37 -12.65
C GLY A 143 -0.99 -10.04 -11.78
N PHE A 144 -1.97 -9.30 -12.31
CA PHE A 144 -3.24 -9.03 -11.66
C PHE A 144 -4.05 -10.31 -11.43
N VAL A 145 -4.25 -11.12 -12.48
CA VAL A 145 -5.02 -12.38 -12.41
C VAL A 145 -4.37 -13.37 -11.43
N ALA A 146 -3.04 -13.52 -11.47
CA ALA A 146 -2.32 -14.41 -10.58
C ALA A 146 -2.48 -14.01 -9.10
N ARG A 147 -2.29 -12.72 -8.78
CA ARG A 147 -2.46 -12.21 -7.41
C ARG A 147 -3.91 -12.31 -6.93
N LEU A 148 -4.87 -12.09 -7.82
CA LEU A 148 -6.28 -12.24 -7.51
C LEU A 148 -6.65 -13.71 -7.24
N GLY A 149 -6.18 -14.63 -8.08
CA GLY A 149 -6.38 -16.07 -7.88
C GLY A 149 -5.77 -16.55 -6.56
N LEU A 150 -4.56 -16.11 -6.23
CA LEU A 150 -3.91 -16.42 -4.96
C LEU A 150 -4.69 -15.88 -3.75
N LEU A 151 -5.23 -14.65 -3.85
CA LEU A 151 -6.09 -14.10 -2.79
C LEU A 151 -7.37 -14.93 -2.61
N ILE A 152 -8.02 -15.30 -3.70
CA ILE A 152 -9.24 -16.12 -3.66
C ILE A 152 -8.92 -17.48 -3.01
N GLY A 153 -7.84 -18.13 -3.44
CA GLY A 153 -7.40 -19.40 -2.86
C GLY A 153 -7.15 -19.32 -1.35
N LEU A 154 -6.48 -18.26 -0.89
CA LEU A 154 -6.22 -18.04 0.52
C LEU A 154 -7.48 -17.76 1.34
N VAL A 155 -8.41 -16.96 0.82
CA VAL A 155 -9.69 -16.68 1.50
C VAL A 155 -10.51 -17.97 1.59
N VAL A 156 -10.59 -18.76 0.53
CA VAL A 156 -11.28 -20.06 0.53
C VAL A 156 -10.66 -21.00 1.55
N TYR A 157 -9.33 -21.12 1.56
CA TYR A 157 -8.62 -21.95 2.53
C TYR A 157 -8.87 -21.45 3.97
N ASN A 158 -8.85 -20.13 4.20
CA ASN A 158 -9.02 -19.56 5.54
C ASN A 158 -10.41 -19.88 6.12
N ILE A 159 -11.47 -19.72 5.32
CA ILE A 159 -12.83 -20.10 5.73
C ILE A 159 -12.87 -21.59 6.05
N TRP A 160 -12.42 -22.43 5.13
CA TRP A 160 -12.42 -23.88 5.34
C TRP A 160 -11.68 -24.24 6.62
N PHE A 161 -10.49 -23.67 6.84
CA PHE A 161 -9.65 -23.95 8.00
C PHE A 161 -10.38 -23.63 9.32
N TRP A 162 -10.93 -22.42 9.48
CA TRP A 162 -11.58 -22.04 10.74
C TRP A 162 -12.92 -22.72 11.01
N PHE A 163 -13.60 -23.20 9.97
CA PHE A 163 -14.90 -23.87 10.13
C PHE A 163 -14.81 -25.39 10.22
N GLN A 164 -13.88 -26.02 9.50
CA GLN A 164 -13.77 -27.48 9.39
C GLN A 164 -12.32 -27.97 9.51
N GLY A 165 -11.36 -27.27 8.91
CA GLY A 165 -9.98 -27.72 8.84
C GLY A 165 -9.28 -27.82 10.19
N LEU A 166 -9.69 -27.03 11.19
CA LEU A 166 -9.14 -27.11 12.53
C LEU A 166 -9.34 -28.50 13.14
N GLU A 167 -10.55 -29.05 13.06
CA GLU A 167 -10.88 -30.38 13.57
C GLU A 167 -10.22 -31.48 12.72
N ALA A 168 -10.13 -31.26 11.41
CA ALA A 168 -9.47 -32.20 10.50
C ALA A 168 -7.96 -32.33 10.78
N LEU A 169 -7.30 -31.24 11.21
CA LEU A 169 -5.87 -31.19 11.49
C LEU A 169 -5.51 -31.38 12.97
N SER A 170 -6.47 -31.27 13.90
CA SER A 170 -6.24 -31.44 15.34
C SER A 170 -6.27 -32.91 15.76
N THR A 171 -5.60 -33.79 15.03
CA THR A 171 -5.83 -35.24 15.14
C THR A 171 -5.23 -35.87 16.40
N GLN A 172 -4.44 -35.17 17.24
CA GLN A 172 -3.58 -35.90 18.18
C GLN A 172 -3.12 -35.24 19.49
N SER A 173 -3.69 -34.13 19.96
CA SER A 173 -3.24 -33.57 21.24
C SER A 173 -4.38 -33.16 22.16
N GLU A 174 -4.50 -33.85 23.30
CA GLU A 174 -5.24 -33.41 24.50
C GLU A 174 -4.74 -32.04 25.02
N CYS A 175 -3.67 -31.50 24.43
CA CYS A 175 -3.08 -30.22 24.76
C CYS A 175 -3.90 -29.05 24.22
N VAL A 176 -4.26 -28.14 25.13
CA VAL A 176 -4.85 -26.86 24.75
C VAL A 176 -3.81 -25.98 24.06
N ARG A 177 -4.11 -25.56 22.84
CA ARG A 177 -3.31 -24.62 22.05
C ARG A 177 -3.78 -23.18 22.25
N TYR A 178 -2.85 -22.24 22.17
CA TYR A 178 -3.11 -20.82 22.37
C TYR A 178 -2.78 -20.00 21.12
N VAL A 179 -3.51 -18.92 20.88
CA VAL A 179 -3.27 -17.99 19.77
C VAL A 179 -3.37 -16.56 20.27
N PHE A 180 -2.65 -15.67 19.61
CA PHE A 180 -2.74 -14.25 19.87
C PHE A 180 -3.95 -13.62 19.20
N ILE A 181 -4.68 -12.80 19.95
CA ILE A 181 -5.69 -11.88 19.43
C ILE A 181 -5.31 -10.46 19.85
N TRP A 182 -5.21 -10.29 21.16
CA TRP A 182 -4.69 -9.12 21.89
C TRP A 182 -4.14 -9.55 23.26
N CYS A 183 -4.72 -10.65 23.77
CA CYS A 183 -4.24 -11.43 24.88
C CYS A 183 -4.07 -12.91 24.44
N ARG A 184 -3.66 -13.75 25.38
CA ARG A 184 -3.56 -15.20 25.20
C ARG A 184 -4.96 -15.82 25.14
N GLY A 185 -5.38 -16.25 23.95
CA GLY A 185 -6.66 -16.93 23.75
C GLY A 185 -6.50 -18.41 23.48
N SER A 186 -7.30 -19.27 24.10
CA SER A 186 -7.31 -20.70 23.78
C SER A 186 -8.06 -20.94 22.46
N ILE A 187 -7.51 -21.80 21.60
CA ILE A 187 -8.12 -22.14 20.31
C ILE A 187 -9.55 -22.65 20.49
N PRO A 188 -9.84 -23.72 21.28
CA PRO A 188 -11.22 -24.21 21.44
C PRO A 188 -12.15 -23.24 22.20
N GLY A 189 -11.63 -22.12 22.71
CA GLY A 189 -12.40 -21.13 23.45
C GLY A 189 -12.84 -19.94 22.59
N HIS A 190 -12.77 -18.75 23.19
CA HIS A 190 -13.17 -17.50 22.56
C HIS A 190 -12.39 -17.17 21.28
N ALA A 191 -11.18 -17.71 21.12
CA ALA A 191 -10.37 -17.42 19.95
C ALA A 191 -10.96 -18.00 18.66
N LEU A 192 -11.55 -19.21 18.71
CA LEU A 192 -12.21 -19.81 17.55
C LEU A 192 -13.34 -18.94 17.03
N GLY A 193 -14.20 -18.44 17.92
CA GLY A 193 -15.31 -17.55 17.54
C GLY A 193 -14.81 -16.27 16.88
N PHE A 194 -13.75 -15.66 17.44
CA PHE A 194 -13.12 -14.47 16.89
C PHE A 194 -12.57 -14.72 15.48
N TYR A 195 -11.79 -15.77 15.29
CA TYR A 195 -11.18 -16.08 14.00
C TYR A 195 -12.17 -16.53 12.93
N ARG A 196 -13.25 -17.24 13.29
CA ARG A 196 -14.39 -17.51 12.39
C ARG A 196 -15.06 -16.20 11.95
N GLY A 197 -15.25 -15.27 12.88
CA GLY A 197 -15.77 -13.93 12.58
C GLY A 197 -14.87 -13.14 11.63
N LEU A 198 -13.55 -13.16 11.88
CA LEU A 198 -12.57 -12.55 10.98
C LEU A 198 -12.59 -13.16 9.58
N ALA A 199 -12.65 -14.48 9.46
CA ALA A 199 -12.73 -15.16 8.17
C ALA A 199 -13.97 -14.71 7.36
N CYS A 200 -15.13 -14.58 8.00
CA CYS A 200 -16.33 -14.04 7.35
C CYS A 200 -16.17 -12.58 6.91
N ILE A 201 -15.53 -11.76 7.74
CA ILE A 201 -15.24 -10.35 7.42
C ILE A 201 -14.32 -10.25 6.18
N GLU A 202 -13.31 -11.10 6.09
CA GLU A 202 -12.39 -11.16 4.96
C GLU A 202 -13.09 -11.54 3.66
N VAL A 203 -14.07 -12.44 3.70
CA VAL A 203 -14.91 -12.79 2.54
C VAL A 203 -15.71 -11.59 2.06
N ILE A 204 -16.37 -10.89 2.98
CA ILE A 204 -17.14 -9.69 2.65
C ILE A 204 -16.21 -8.63 2.04
N TRP A 205 -15.04 -8.42 2.64
CA TRP A 205 -14.03 -7.50 2.12
C TRP A 205 -13.60 -7.89 0.70
N MET A 206 -13.30 -9.17 0.48
CA MET A 206 -12.90 -9.70 -0.83
C MET A 206 -14.00 -9.50 -1.87
N PHE A 207 -15.26 -9.74 -1.52
CA PHE A 207 -16.40 -9.45 -2.38
C PHE A 207 -16.46 -7.96 -2.76
N VAL A 208 -16.28 -7.05 -1.79
CA VAL A 208 -16.27 -5.61 -2.08
C VAL A 208 -15.09 -5.22 -2.97
N VAL A 209 -13.92 -5.83 -2.79
CA VAL A 209 -12.75 -5.61 -3.66
C VAL A 209 -13.03 -6.08 -5.09
N LEU A 210 -13.63 -7.27 -5.26
CA LEU A 210 -14.04 -7.78 -6.58
C LEU A 210 -15.05 -6.85 -7.24
N MET A 211 -16.11 -6.44 -6.54
CA MET A 211 -17.11 -5.52 -7.07
C MET A 211 -16.47 -4.20 -7.53
N ASN A 212 -15.60 -3.60 -6.71
CA ASN A 212 -14.91 -2.37 -7.09
C ASN A 212 -13.99 -2.54 -8.30
N THR A 213 -13.37 -3.71 -8.43
CA THR A 213 -12.40 -3.99 -9.50
C THR A 213 -13.10 -4.26 -10.84
N PHE A 214 -14.20 -5.01 -10.84
CA PHE A 214 -14.90 -5.39 -12.07
C PHE A 214 -16.00 -4.41 -12.48
N ILE A 215 -16.75 -3.84 -11.52
CA ILE A 215 -17.88 -2.93 -11.80
C ILE A 215 -17.40 -1.48 -11.87
N GLY A 216 -16.40 -1.11 -11.07
CA GLY A 216 -15.88 0.26 -10.98
C GLY A 216 -15.46 0.88 -12.32
N PRO A 217 -14.71 0.18 -13.19
CA PRO A 217 -14.34 0.69 -14.51
C PRO A 217 -15.56 0.94 -15.40
N GLY A 218 -16.50 0.00 -15.46
CA GLY A 218 -17.74 0.15 -16.25
C GLY A 218 -18.58 1.34 -15.78
N TYR A 219 -18.69 1.55 -14.47
CA TYR A 219 -19.42 2.69 -13.93
C TYR A 219 -18.71 4.04 -14.20
N LYS A 220 -17.37 4.07 -14.14
CA LYS A 220 -16.59 5.27 -14.50
C LYS A 220 -16.76 5.63 -15.98
N GLU A 221 -16.76 4.63 -16.86
CA GLU A 221 -16.92 4.85 -18.29
C GLU A 221 -18.33 5.36 -18.62
N LEU A 222 -19.36 4.75 -18.03
CA LEU A 222 -20.74 5.22 -18.15
C LEU A 222 -20.93 6.65 -17.63
N ARG A 223 -20.30 7.00 -16.50
CA ARG A 223 -20.30 8.37 -15.97
C ARG A 223 -19.60 9.35 -16.91
N ASN A 224 -18.46 8.96 -17.49
CA ASN A 224 -17.71 9.79 -18.43
C ASN A 224 -18.54 10.04 -19.70
N ILE A 225 -19.19 9.02 -20.25
CA ILE A 225 -20.11 9.12 -21.39
C ILE A 225 -21.30 10.03 -21.05
N ALA A 226 -21.93 9.84 -19.89
CA ALA A 226 -23.06 10.66 -19.44
C ALA A 226 -22.65 12.14 -19.25
N SER A 227 -21.48 12.40 -18.67
CA SER A 227 -20.96 13.76 -18.47
C SER A 227 -20.59 14.45 -19.79
N THR A 228 -20.10 13.69 -20.77
CA THR A 228 -19.80 14.19 -22.12
C THR A 228 -21.10 14.53 -22.87
N ARG A 229 -22.13 13.67 -22.79
CA ARG A 229 -23.46 13.96 -23.35
C ARG A 229 -24.13 15.18 -22.70
N LEU A 230 -24.00 15.36 -21.39
CA LEU A 230 -24.52 16.54 -20.69
C LEU A 230 -23.79 17.83 -21.07
N ARG A 231 -22.49 17.78 -21.40
CA ARG A 231 -21.74 18.93 -21.93
C ARG A 231 -22.12 19.28 -23.37
N ILE A 232 -22.55 18.31 -24.17
CA ILE A 232 -22.98 18.54 -25.55
C ILE A 232 -24.41 19.12 -25.59
N THR A 233 -25.30 18.65 -24.71
CA THR A 233 -26.69 19.14 -24.62
C THR A 233 -26.83 20.50 -23.94
N ARG A 234 -25.94 20.84 -23.00
CA ARG A 234 -25.82 22.21 -22.48
C ARG A 234 -24.72 22.95 -23.24
N GLY A 235 -25.07 23.54 -24.39
CA GLY A 235 -24.22 24.50 -25.08
C GLY A 235 -23.60 25.51 -24.10
N LYS A 236 -22.31 25.83 -24.31
CA LYS A 236 -21.43 26.68 -23.47
C LYS A 236 -22.14 27.86 -22.78
N LYS A 237 -22.80 27.63 -21.64
CA LYS A 237 -23.15 28.69 -20.69
C LYS A 237 -22.12 28.66 -19.56
N ARG A 238 -21.22 29.64 -19.58
CA ARG A 238 -20.26 29.90 -18.48
C ARG A 238 -21.03 29.95 -17.17
N ARG A 239 -20.71 29.07 -16.21
CA ARG A 239 -21.17 29.22 -14.81
C ARG A 239 -20.10 29.95 -13.99
N PRO A 240 -20.49 30.89 -13.11
CA PRO A 240 -19.58 31.51 -12.16
C PRO A 240 -19.21 30.52 -11.04
N ARG A 241 -17.99 30.68 -10.49
CA ARG A 241 -17.48 29.89 -9.37
C ARG A 241 -18.15 30.34 -8.08
N LEU A 242 -18.83 29.43 -7.37
CA LEU A 242 -19.19 29.58 -5.97
C LEU A 242 -18.18 28.79 -5.13
N ALA A 243 -17.49 29.49 -4.22
CA ALA A 243 -16.54 28.91 -3.28
C ALA A 243 -17.29 28.24 -2.12
N PRO A 244 -16.76 27.14 -1.55
CA PRO A 244 -17.34 26.53 -0.37
C PRO A 244 -17.04 27.35 0.89
N ILE A 245 -18.11 27.68 1.61
CA ILE A 245 -18.13 28.30 2.93
C ILE A 245 -17.86 27.18 3.94
N PHE A 246 -16.75 27.27 4.70
CA PHE A 246 -16.46 26.72 6.04
C PHE A 246 -14.97 26.36 6.16
N SER A 247 -14.20 27.21 6.85
CA SER A 247 -12.87 26.88 7.38
C SER A 247 -12.75 27.43 8.80
N TRP A 248 -12.49 26.56 9.78
CA TRP A 248 -12.30 26.94 11.18
C TRP A 248 -10.81 27.08 11.53
N THR A 249 -10.51 28.24 12.11
CA THR A 249 -9.44 28.66 13.05
C THR A 249 -8.04 28.01 13.00
N SER A 250 -7.04 28.84 12.72
CA SER A 250 -5.60 28.58 12.83
C SER A 250 -5.05 29.10 14.16
N PHE A 251 -4.23 28.31 14.86
CA PHE A 251 -3.33 28.78 15.93
C PHE A 251 -1.97 29.10 15.31
N ASN A 252 -1.48 30.33 15.50
CA ASN A 252 -0.16 30.77 15.05
C ASN A 252 0.88 30.56 16.16
N LEU A 253 2.04 29.96 15.83
CA LEU A 253 3.26 30.04 16.65
C LEU A 253 4.20 31.12 16.06
N PRO A 254 5.01 31.82 16.87
CA PRO A 254 5.75 33.00 16.43
C PRO A 254 7.09 32.64 15.76
N LEU A 255 7.36 33.32 14.64
CA LEU A 255 8.54 33.26 13.73
C LEU A 255 9.92 33.55 14.37
N LYS A 256 10.04 33.58 15.70
CA LYS A 256 11.21 34.19 16.37
C LYS A 256 12.46 33.30 16.36
N GLU A 257 12.32 31.99 16.23
CA GLU A 257 13.46 31.05 16.27
C GLU A 257 14.19 30.87 14.92
N LEU A 258 13.62 31.36 13.82
CA LEU A 258 14.21 31.19 12.49
C LEU A 258 15.30 32.21 12.16
N LYS A 259 15.35 33.32 12.89
CA LYS A 259 16.39 34.36 12.74
C LYS A 259 17.74 33.93 13.32
N ASP A 260 17.72 33.09 14.35
CA ASP A 260 18.94 32.68 15.07
C ASP A 260 19.74 31.61 14.31
N ILE A 261 19.11 30.85 13.41
CA ILE A 261 19.76 29.83 12.58
C ILE A 261 20.55 30.44 11.41
N VAL A 262 20.20 31.66 10.97
CA VAL A 262 20.73 32.26 9.74
C VAL A 262 21.83 33.30 10.00
N GLY A 263 22.12 33.64 11.27
CA GLY A 263 23.32 34.40 11.63
C GLY A 263 23.43 35.80 11.00
N LEU A 264 22.30 36.46 10.75
CA LEU A 264 22.29 37.83 10.18
C LEU A 264 22.39 38.86 11.31
N LYS A 265 23.48 39.64 11.28
CA LYS A 265 23.80 40.71 12.25
C LYS A 265 22.96 41.95 11.94
N ASP A 266 22.28 42.48 12.96
CA ASP A 266 21.45 43.69 12.85
C ASP A 266 22.28 44.92 12.47
N SER A 267 21.97 45.53 11.33
CA SER A 267 22.29 46.93 11.05
C SER A 267 20.99 47.73 10.98
N THR A 268 20.85 48.59 11.97
CA THR A 268 19.80 49.58 12.20
C THR A 268 19.57 50.54 11.05
N SER A 269 18.30 50.69 10.62
CA SER A 269 17.65 52.00 10.50
C SER A 269 16.14 51.83 10.40
N LYS A 270 15.43 52.50 11.30
CA LYS A 270 13.98 52.60 11.37
C LYS A 270 13.44 53.28 10.10
N GLU A 271 12.66 52.55 9.32
CA GLU A 271 11.55 53.12 8.56
C GLU A 271 10.44 52.09 8.53
N SER A 272 9.39 52.35 9.32
CA SER A 272 8.17 51.56 9.37
C SER A 272 7.36 51.82 8.11
N ILE A 273 7.68 51.10 7.04
CA ILE A 273 6.78 50.93 5.91
C ILE A 273 6.00 49.64 6.18
N GLU A 274 4.76 49.81 6.58
CA GLU A 274 3.77 48.74 6.64
C GLU A 274 3.51 48.26 5.21
N TYR A 275 4.29 47.26 4.78
CA TYR A 275 4.05 46.56 3.53
C TYR A 275 2.92 45.56 3.74
N ASP A 276 1.79 45.83 3.09
CA ASP A 276 0.71 44.88 2.88
C ASP A 276 1.23 43.75 1.94
N TYR A 277 1.72 42.65 2.52
CA TYR A 277 2.24 41.48 1.83
C TYR A 277 1.13 40.62 1.18
N SER A 278 0.14 41.23 0.55
CA SER A 278 -1.03 40.54 -0.02
C SER A 278 -0.91 40.21 -1.52
N TYR A 279 0.12 40.67 -2.22
CA TYR A 279 0.24 40.45 -3.68
C TYR A 279 1.65 40.04 -4.16
N ALA A 280 2.10 38.85 -3.78
CA ALA A 280 3.06 38.04 -4.56
C ALA A 280 3.12 36.62 -4.00
N GLY A 281 2.27 35.73 -4.53
CA GLY A 281 2.13 34.34 -4.09
C GLY A 281 3.28 33.41 -4.49
N PHE A 282 4.51 33.67 -4.01
CA PHE A 282 5.58 32.69 -4.00
C PHE A 282 6.32 32.75 -2.65
N ASP A 283 5.76 32.02 -1.70
CA ASP A 283 6.35 31.81 -0.39
C ASP A 283 7.46 30.75 -0.54
N VAL A 284 8.73 31.14 -0.38
CA VAL A 284 9.89 30.21 -0.42
C VAL A 284 9.72 29.09 0.61
N THR A 285 9.00 29.34 1.72
CA THR A 285 8.63 28.30 2.68
C THR A 285 7.63 27.31 2.10
N THR A 286 6.79 27.64 1.10
CA THR A 286 5.94 26.64 0.43
C THR A 286 6.69 25.73 -0.56
N TRP A 287 7.92 26.08 -0.96
CA TRP A 287 8.79 25.21 -1.78
C TRP A 287 9.76 24.40 -0.92
N LEU A 288 10.28 25.00 0.15
CA LEU A 288 11.11 24.34 1.17
C LEU A 288 10.30 23.45 2.12
N ASP A 289 9.06 23.83 2.38
CA ASP A 289 8.14 23.17 3.29
C ASP A 289 6.94 22.68 2.48
N PRO A 290 7.02 21.49 1.84
CA PRO A 290 5.89 20.93 1.11
C PRO A 290 4.67 20.72 2.03
N VAL A 291 4.85 20.81 3.35
CA VAL A 291 3.85 20.67 4.42
C VAL A 291 2.64 21.61 4.22
N LYS A 292 2.84 22.90 3.94
CA LYS A 292 1.73 23.88 3.95
C LYS A 292 0.70 23.74 2.81
N ARG A 293 1.10 23.27 1.62
CA ARG A 293 0.15 23.04 0.49
C ARG A 293 -0.50 21.65 0.53
N SER A 294 -0.12 20.85 1.53
CA SER A 294 -0.32 19.41 1.61
C SER A 294 -0.86 18.95 2.98
N ASN A 295 -1.36 19.87 3.81
CA ASN A 295 -1.88 19.53 5.15
C ASN A 295 -2.93 18.40 5.13
N GLY A 296 -3.71 18.25 4.05
CA GLY A 296 -4.62 17.12 3.85
C GLY A 296 -3.96 15.85 3.28
N TYR A 297 -2.93 15.97 2.44
CA TYR A 297 -2.29 14.84 1.78
C TYR A 297 -1.25 14.15 2.69
N TYR A 298 -0.44 14.92 3.41
CA TYR A 298 0.51 14.37 4.39
C TYR A 298 -0.19 13.75 5.60
N SER A 299 -1.32 14.30 6.06
CA SER A 299 -2.11 13.68 7.14
C SER A 299 -2.72 12.34 6.71
N GLU A 300 -3.22 12.23 5.48
CA GLU A 300 -3.70 10.93 4.95
C GLU A 300 -2.58 9.93 4.68
N LEU A 301 -1.38 10.39 4.27
CA LEU A 301 -0.22 9.52 4.08
C LEU A 301 0.32 8.99 5.40
N THR A 302 0.51 9.88 6.38
CA THR A 302 1.00 9.51 7.71
C THR A 302 0.02 8.57 8.40
N ALA A 303 -1.29 8.86 8.38
CA ALA A 303 -2.30 7.96 8.93
C ALA A 303 -2.26 6.56 8.29
N TRP A 304 -2.11 6.48 6.96
CA TRP A 304 -2.02 5.20 6.25
C TRP A 304 -0.76 4.42 6.61
N CYS A 305 0.41 5.07 6.63
CA CYS A 305 1.66 4.43 7.01
C CYS A 305 1.61 3.93 8.45
N THR A 306 1.01 4.71 9.37
CA THR A 306 0.81 4.33 10.77
C THR A 306 -0.08 3.09 10.90
N ILE A 307 -1.22 3.05 10.19
CA ILE A 307 -2.11 1.88 10.20
C ILE A 307 -1.37 0.63 9.70
N MET A 308 -0.59 0.76 8.62
CA MET A 308 0.20 -0.36 8.08
C MET A 308 1.28 -0.83 9.04
N ALA A 309 2.00 0.09 9.68
CA ALA A 309 3.00 -0.25 10.68
C ALA A 309 2.36 -0.98 11.88
N ILE A 310 1.22 -0.50 12.39
CA ILE A 310 0.47 -1.16 13.47
C ILE A 310 0.07 -2.57 13.07
N TYR A 311 -0.44 -2.76 11.85
CA TYR A 311 -0.85 -4.08 11.38
C TYR A 311 0.34 -5.05 11.21
N ILE A 312 1.47 -4.58 10.66
CA ILE A 312 2.71 -5.37 10.57
C ILE A 312 3.14 -5.82 11.96
N LEU A 313 3.23 -4.90 12.93
CA LEU A 313 3.60 -5.20 14.31
C LEU A 313 2.63 -6.19 14.95
N TRP A 314 1.32 -5.97 14.80
CA TRP A 314 0.29 -6.89 15.32
C TRP A 314 0.39 -8.29 14.72
N THR A 315 0.80 -8.40 13.45
CA THR A 315 0.98 -9.69 12.78
C THR A 315 2.25 -10.39 13.27
N ILE A 316 3.38 -9.67 13.39
CA ILE A 316 4.64 -10.20 13.93
C ILE A 316 4.43 -10.68 15.37
N ILE A 317 3.89 -9.81 16.24
CA ILE A 317 3.58 -10.15 17.64
C ILE A 317 2.65 -11.37 17.69
N GLY A 318 1.66 -11.42 16.80
CA GLY A 318 0.73 -12.54 16.73
C GLY A 318 1.41 -13.87 16.40
N VAL A 319 2.36 -13.89 15.46
CA VAL A 319 3.14 -15.09 15.12
C VAL A 319 4.08 -15.47 16.26
N GLU A 320 4.89 -14.52 16.76
CA GLU A 320 5.92 -14.78 17.78
C GLU A 320 5.31 -15.23 19.12
N LEU A 321 4.25 -14.57 19.59
CA LEU A 321 3.57 -14.97 20.83
C LEU A 321 2.84 -16.30 20.70
N THR A 322 2.28 -16.60 19.51
CA THR A 322 1.66 -17.92 19.27
C THR A 322 2.72 -19.03 19.33
N LEU A 323 3.91 -18.82 18.77
CA LEU A 323 5.00 -19.79 18.89
C LEU A 323 5.50 -19.96 20.33
N TYR A 324 5.68 -18.84 21.03
CA TYR A 324 6.16 -18.82 22.41
C TYR A 324 5.18 -19.50 23.38
N TRP A 325 3.88 -19.15 23.33
CA TRP A 325 2.87 -19.70 24.25
C TRP A 325 2.57 -21.19 24.06
N ASN A 326 2.88 -21.74 22.89
CA ASN A 326 2.72 -23.17 22.61
C ASN A 326 4.02 -23.96 22.74
N GLY A 327 5.11 -23.32 23.17
CA GLY A 327 6.40 -23.97 23.37
C GLY A 327 6.94 -24.63 22.10
N VAL A 328 6.71 -24.04 20.93
CA VAL A 328 7.15 -24.64 19.66
C VAL A 328 8.67 -24.66 19.60
N SER A 329 9.27 -25.83 19.46
CA SER A 329 10.72 -26.04 19.45
C SER A 329 11.25 -26.30 18.04
N GLY A 330 12.56 -26.14 17.83
CA GLY A 330 13.22 -26.43 16.55
C GLY A 330 13.01 -25.37 15.45
N VAL A 331 12.40 -24.23 15.78
CA VAL A 331 12.06 -23.16 14.81
C VAL A 331 12.77 -21.83 15.07
N TYR A 332 13.65 -21.78 16.07
CA TYR A 332 14.44 -20.58 16.44
C TYR A 332 15.91 -20.66 16.00
N GLU A 333 16.25 -21.66 15.20
CA GLU A 333 17.62 -21.90 14.73
C GLU A 333 17.70 -21.76 13.20
N LEU A 334 18.82 -21.25 12.70
CA LEU A 334 19.10 -21.05 11.27
C LEU A 334 19.90 -22.22 10.70
N ASN A 335 19.37 -23.44 10.80
CA ASN A 335 20.13 -24.66 10.50
C ASN A 335 19.83 -25.28 9.13
N SER A 336 18.85 -24.75 8.40
CA SER A 336 18.42 -25.27 7.09
C SER A 336 18.71 -24.27 5.98
N THR A 337 19.20 -24.77 4.84
CA THR A 337 19.36 -23.98 3.61
C THR A 337 18.02 -23.38 3.15
N GLY A 338 16.91 -24.09 3.40
CA GLY A 338 15.56 -23.62 3.09
C GLY A 338 15.18 -22.34 3.84
N GLN A 339 15.75 -22.12 5.03
CA GLN A 339 15.55 -20.88 5.81
C GLN A 339 16.52 -19.77 5.43
N PHE A 340 17.72 -20.13 4.96
CA PHE A 340 18.76 -19.17 4.62
C PHE A 340 18.39 -18.32 3.41
N ILE A 341 17.76 -18.92 2.39
CA ILE A 341 17.37 -18.20 1.17
C ILE A 341 16.40 -17.07 1.49
N PRO A 342 15.24 -17.29 2.15
CA PRO A 342 14.31 -16.21 2.49
C PRO A 342 14.95 -15.14 3.38
N PHE A 343 15.78 -15.55 4.35
CA PHE A 343 16.48 -14.61 5.23
C PHE A 343 17.38 -13.64 4.45
N VAL A 344 18.28 -14.18 3.61
CA VAL A 344 19.19 -13.36 2.80
C VAL A 344 18.41 -12.49 1.83
N THR A 345 17.38 -13.02 1.16
CA THR A 345 16.56 -12.21 0.24
C THR A 345 15.85 -11.07 0.95
N GLY A 346 15.34 -11.28 2.17
CA GLY A 346 14.71 -10.23 2.96
C GLY A 346 15.69 -9.14 3.40
N VAL A 347 16.88 -9.52 3.87
CA VAL A 347 17.94 -8.57 4.26
C VAL A 347 18.41 -7.76 3.06
N VAL A 348 18.78 -8.41 1.96
CA VAL A 348 19.24 -7.73 0.74
C VAL A 348 18.14 -6.84 0.17
N GLY A 349 16.89 -7.31 0.17
CA GLY A 349 15.74 -6.53 -0.26
C GLY A 349 15.55 -5.26 0.57
N LEU A 350 15.69 -5.35 1.90
CA LEU A 350 15.60 -4.19 2.79
C LEU A 350 16.75 -3.21 2.57
N VAL A 351 18.00 -3.70 2.49
CA VAL A 351 19.18 -2.85 2.25
C VAL A 351 19.07 -2.13 0.90
N ARG A 352 18.65 -2.84 -0.16
CA ARG A 352 18.41 -2.25 -1.48
C ARG A 352 17.39 -1.13 -1.40
N MET A 353 16.24 -1.36 -0.74
CA MET A 353 15.20 -0.33 -0.63
C MET A 353 15.66 0.89 0.16
N LEU A 354 16.37 0.69 1.27
CA LEU A 354 16.93 1.80 2.04
C LEU A 354 17.93 2.61 1.21
N HIS A 355 18.80 1.93 0.46
CA HIS A 355 19.76 2.58 -0.43
C HIS A 355 19.06 3.40 -1.53
N LEU A 356 18.04 2.85 -2.18
CA LEU A 356 17.29 3.57 -3.22
C LEU A 356 16.56 4.80 -2.65
N LEU A 357 15.99 4.70 -1.45
CA LEU A 357 15.35 5.84 -0.80
C LEU A 357 16.36 6.94 -0.44
N LEU A 358 17.56 6.56 0.02
CA LEU A 358 18.64 7.51 0.26
C LEU A 358 19.07 8.19 -1.04
N LEU A 359 19.24 7.44 -2.13
CA LEU A 359 19.60 8.00 -3.44
C LEU A 359 18.55 8.95 -4.00
N ASP A 360 17.26 8.63 -3.85
CA ASP A 360 16.17 9.52 -4.29
C ASP A 360 16.20 10.84 -3.50
N ARG A 361 16.45 10.77 -2.19
CA ARG A 361 16.60 11.94 -1.32
C ARG A 361 17.80 12.79 -1.71
N THR A 362 18.97 12.19 -1.96
CA THR A 362 20.18 12.93 -2.35
C THR A 362 20.01 13.59 -3.73
N LYS A 363 19.36 12.92 -4.69
CA LYS A 363 19.06 13.51 -6.02
C LYS A 363 18.12 14.71 -5.93
N LYS A 364 17.13 14.67 -5.05
CA LYS A 364 16.22 15.80 -4.81
C LYS A 364 16.95 16.99 -4.17
N LEU A 365 17.80 16.72 -3.17
CA LEU A 365 18.60 17.75 -2.50
C LEU A 365 19.59 18.43 -3.44
N THR A 366 20.30 17.67 -4.29
CA THR A 366 21.24 18.24 -5.26
C THR A 366 20.55 19.09 -6.33
N LYS A 367 19.38 18.68 -6.83
CA LYS A 367 18.56 19.52 -7.73
C LYS A 367 18.08 20.80 -7.04
N PHE A 368 17.65 20.70 -5.78
CA PHE A 368 17.27 21.86 -4.98
C PHE A 368 18.44 22.83 -4.83
N GLN A 369 19.62 22.33 -4.46
CA GLN A 369 20.84 23.14 -4.31
C GLN A 369 21.23 23.83 -5.62
N ALA A 370 21.17 23.12 -6.75
CA ALA A 370 21.46 23.69 -8.07
C ALA A 370 20.48 24.82 -8.43
N TRP A 371 19.17 24.58 -8.23
CA TRP A 371 18.14 25.61 -8.43
C TRP A 371 18.32 26.81 -7.50
N ALA A 372 18.62 26.58 -6.22
CA ALA A 372 18.82 27.65 -5.24
C ALA A 372 20.03 28.52 -5.61
N LYS A 373 21.11 27.90 -6.11
CA LYS A 373 22.28 28.62 -6.61
C LYS A 373 21.96 29.49 -7.82
N GLU A 374 21.29 28.93 -8.83
CA GLU A 374 20.84 29.68 -10.03
C GLU A 374 19.90 30.84 -9.66
N TYR A 375 18.99 30.62 -8.70
CA TYR A 375 18.09 31.65 -8.21
C TYR A 375 18.85 32.80 -7.52
N LEU A 376 19.80 32.48 -6.63
CA LEU A 376 20.57 33.51 -5.91
C LEU A 376 21.48 34.32 -6.86
N GLU A 377 21.99 33.70 -7.92
CA GLU A 377 22.82 34.38 -8.93
C GLU A 377 22.00 35.29 -9.87
N THR A 378 20.69 35.05 -10.01
CA THR A 378 19.81 35.79 -10.94
C THR A 378 19.01 36.92 -10.30
N VAL A 379 19.02 37.05 -8.97
CA VAL A 379 18.35 38.16 -8.26
C VAL A 379 19.24 39.41 -8.30
N PRO A 380 18.84 40.50 -8.99
CA PRO A 380 19.62 41.74 -9.02
C PRO A 380 19.71 42.36 -7.62
N SER A 381 20.87 42.94 -7.29
CA SER A 381 21.14 43.64 -6.02
C SER A 381 20.28 44.90 -5.79
N GLU A 382 19.46 45.32 -6.76
CA GLU A 382 18.63 46.52 -6.70
C GLU A 382 17.13 46.18 -6.68
N GLY A 383 16.59 46.05 -5.47
CA GLY A 383 15.24 46.51 -5.08
C GLY A 383 13.98 46.00 -5.82
N ARG A 384 14.07 45.17 -6.85
CA ARG A 384 12.90 44.60 -7.54
C ARG A 384 13.04 43.10 -7.63
N VAL A 385 12.30 42.40 -6.77
CA VAL A 385 12.15 40.94 -6.78
C VAL A 385 11.67 40.50 -8.17
N PRO A 386 12.47 39.73 -8.93
CA PRO A 386 12.00 39.15 -10.18
C PRO A 386 10.92 38.13 -9.86
N VAL A 387 9.72 38.33 -10.40
CA VAL A 387 8.66 37.32 -10.34
C VAL A 387 9.18 36.09 -11.11
N PRO A 388 9.16 34.88 -10.52
CA PRO A 388 9.60 33.69 -11.23
C PRO A 388 8.81 33.55 -12.54
N PRO A 389 9.44 33.09 -13.64
CA PRO A 389 8.74 32.89 -14.89
C PRO A 389 7.54 31.97 -14.64
N ARG A 390 6.33 32.47 -14.94
CA ARG A 390 5.14 31.61 -14.96
C ARG A 390 5.48 30.44 -15.87
N ALA A 391 5.29 29.22 -15.36
CA ALA A 391 5.29 28.02 -16.20
C ALA A 391 4.52 28.35 -17.48
N PRO A 392 5.07 28.03 -18.67
CA PRO A 392 4.46 28.42 -19.93
C PRO A 392 3.01 27.97 -19.90
N VAL A 393 2.10 28.96 -19.95
CA VAL A 393 0.68 28.68 -20.12
C VAL A 393 0.63 27.88 -21.42
N PRO A 394 0.14 26.63 -21.41
CA PRO A 394 0.03 25.87 -22.64
C PRO A 394 -0.74 26.75 -23.62
N PRO A 395 -0.24 26.93 -24.86
CA PRO A 395 -0.86 27.85 -25.80
C PRO A 395 -2.35 27.52 -25.83
N SER A 396 -3.18 28.53 -25.58
CA SER A 396 -4.62 28.35 -25.64
C SER A 396 -4.93 27.88 -27.05
N ILE A 397 -5.09 26.58 -27.23
CA ILE A 397 -5.48 25.99 -28.51
C ILE A 397 -6.83 26.62 -28.81
N SER A 398 -6.88 27.48 -29.82
CA SER A 398 -8.14 28.07 -30.23
C SER A 398 -9.08 26.92 -30.56
N MET A 399 -10.38 27.05 -30.28
CA MET A 399 -11.35 26.00 -30.62
C MET A 399 -11.25 25.56 -32.10
N GLY A 400 -10.79 26.46 -32.99
CA GLY A 400 -10.52 26.15 -34.39
C GLY A 400 -9.34 25.16 -34.57
N GLN A 401 -8.24 25.34 -33.84
CA GLN A 401 -7.08 24.43 -33.91
C GLN A 401 -7.37 23.06 -33.29
N MET A 402 -8.21 23.01 -32.24
CA MET A 402 -8.63 21.74 -31.63
C MET A 402 -9.61 20.99 -32.52
N ALA A 403 -10.55 21.69 -33.17
CA ALA A 403 -11.46 21.10 -34.15
C ALA A 403 -10.71 20.57 -35.38
N HIS A 404 -9.67 21.27 -35.85
CA HIS A 404 -8.86 20.83 -36.98
C HIS A 404 -8.04 19.57 -36.64
N ARG A 405 -7.50 19.47 -35.42
CA ARG A 405 -6.78 18.26 -34.96
C ARG A 405 -7.69 17.06 -34.77
N ILE A 406 -8.91 17.27 -34.25
CA ILE A 406 -9.91 16.20 -34.13
C ILE A 406 -10.37 15.73 -35.52
N ARG A 407 -10.55 16.64 -36.48
CA ARG A 407 -10.94 16.30 -37.85
C ARG A 407 -9.82 15.58 -38.62
N ALA A 408 -8.56 15.95 -38.39
CA ALA A 408 -7.39 15.27 -38.94
C ALA A 408 -7.12 13.89 -38.31
N ALA A 409 -7.45 13.71 -37.02
CA ALA A 409 -7.37 12.40 -36.37
C ALA A 409 -8.51 11.46 -36.82
N ALA A 410 -9.71 11.99 -37.05
CA ALA A 410 -10.85 11.22 -37.56
C ALA A 410 -10.67 10.77 -39.03
N SER A 411 -9.96 11.55 -39.86
CA SER A 411 -9.65 11.15 -41.24
C SER A 411 -8.54 10.11 -41.36
N GLN A 412 -7.75 9.86 -40.31
CA GLN A 412 -6.77 8.76 -40.28
C GLN A 412 -7.36 7.41 -39.83
N GLN A 413 -8.53 7.41 -39.16
CA GLN A 413 -9.19 6.17 -38.72
C GLN A 413 -10.14 5.54 -39.75
N HIS A 414 -10.43 6.22 -40.86
CA HIS A 414 -11.19 5.67 -41.99
C HIS A 414 -10.29 5.52 -43.23
N LYS A 415 -9.31 4.63 -43.16
CA LYS A 415 -8.83 3.90 -44.34
C LYS A 415 -9.37 2.48 -44.26
N PRO A 416 -10.24 2.03 -45.18
CA PRO A 416 -10.63 0.63 -45.23
C PRO A 416 -9.40 -0.24 -45.55
N ALA A 417 -9.19 -1.27 -44.73
CA ALA A 417 -8.30 -2.38 -45.05
C ALA A 417 -8.94 -3.21 -46.17
N SER A 418 -8.65 -2.87 -47.42
CA SER A 418 -8.92 -3.74 -48.55
C SER A 418 -7.93 -3.47 -49.68
N GLN A 419 -7.35 -4.55 -50.19
CA GLN A 419 -6.39 -4.68 -51.31
C GLN A 419 -4.91 -4.73 -50.89
N ASN A 420 -4.49 -5.93 -50.52
CA ASN A 420 -3.25 -6.57 -50.96
C ASN A 420 -3.44 -8.10 -50.81
N CYS A 421 -4.14 -8.70 -51.77
CA CYS A 421 -3.97 -10.12 -52.10
C CYS A 421 -3.35 -10.11 -53.50
N GLU A 422 -2.03 -10.27 -53.56
CA GLU A 422 -1.33 -10.63 -54.78
C GLU A 422 -1.64 -12.09 -55.09
N THR A 423 -2.33 -12.33 -56.21
CA THR A 423 -2.41 -13.63 -56.86
C THR A 423 -1.19 -13.80 -57.75
N GLU A 424 -0.34 -14.77 -57.39
CA GLU A 424 0.68 -15.38 -58.24
C GLU A 424 0.02 -16.02 -59.49
N PRO A 425 0.52 -15.78 -60.71
CA PRO A 425 0.12 -16.57 -61.87
C PRO A 425 1.03 -17.80 -62.03
N LEU A 426 0.43 -18.99 -61.94
CA LEU A 426 0.99 -20.21 -62.50
C LEU A 426 1.10 -20.09 -64.03
N SER A 427 2.32 -19.99 -64.55
CA SER A 427 2.64 -20.32 -65.93
C SER A 427 3.08 -21.78 -66.02
N ARG A 428 2.41 -22.53 -66.90
CA ARG A 428 2.89 -23.79 -67.46
C ARG A 428 4.21 -23.57 -68.19
N GLU A 429 5.21 -24.38 -67.86
CA GLU A 429 5.96 -25.26 -68.77
C GLU A 429 6.60 -26.38 -67.95
#